data_AF-A0A699ZUT2-F1
#
_entry.id   AF-A0A699ZUT2-F1
#
_cell.length_a   1.000
_cell.length_b   1.000
_cell.length_c   1.000
_cell.angle_alpha   90.00
_cell.angle_beta   90.00
_cell.angle_gamma   90.00
#
_symmetry.space_group_name_H-M   'P 1'
#
loop_
_entity.id
_entity.type
_entity.pdbx_description
1 polymer ?
#
loop_
_entity_poly.entity_id
_entity_poly.type
_entity_poly.pdbx_seq_one_letter_code
_entity_poly.pdbx_strand_id
1 'polypeptide(L)'
;MKSPPTAVKVVMEVVCIMLSVKPKKVNDPANPSRKMDDYWTPSQALLGDPTFMTKLQEYDKDNIPAVIITAVRPYLDKPEFSPELVQKASKAAFGLCQWARAMEAYDRVAKVVAPKKAKLAEAEAEFAELMVGLSAKKAELAEVEARLAQLNAKLADMQ
;
A
#
# COMPACT_ATOMS: atom_id res chain seq x y z
N MET A 1 5.26 -19.04 26.09
CA MET A 1 5.22 -20.44 25.61
C MET A 1 6.64 -20.91 25.36
N LYS A 2 7.00 -22.14 25.75
CA LYS A 2 8.38 -22.66 25.61
C LYS A 2 8.72 -23.16 24.18
N SER A 3 7.73 -23.61 23.40
CA SER A 3 7.88 -23.98 21.98
C SER A 3 6.58 -23.75 21.22
N PRO A 4 6.52 -22.81 20.26
CA PRO A 4 5.32 -22.58 19.44
C PRO A 4 5.16 -23.64 18.34
N PRO A 5 3.92 -23.83 17.84
CA PRO A 5 3.68 -24.54 16.59
C PRO A 5 4.46 -23.93 15.43
N THR A 6 4.92 -24.74 14.48
CA THR A 6 5.69 -24.29 13.31
C THR A 6 4.98 -23.17 12.55
N ALA A 7 3.68 -23.33 12.29
CA ALA A 7 2.88 -22.31 11.61
C ALA A 7 2.92 -20.94 12.31
N VAL A 8 2.90 -20.91 13.65
CA VAL A 8 2.98 -19.66 14.42
C VAL A 8 4.38 -19.04 14.33
N LYS A 9 5.43 -19.85 14.34
CA LYS A 9 6.81 -19.36 14.16
C LYS A 9 6.99 -18.68 12.81
N VAL A 10 6.50 -19.31 11.74
CA VAL A 10 6.59 -18.77 10.38
C VAL A 10 5.81 -17.47 10.24
N VAL A 11 4.61 -17.40 10.84
CA VAL A 11 3.83 -16.14 10.88
C VAL A 11 4.59 -15.04 11.58
N MET A 12 5.17 -15.33 12.74
CA MET A 12 5.92 -14.34 13.50
C MET A 12 7.21 -13.90 12.80
N GLU A 13 7.87 -14.81 12.10
CA GLU A 13 9.03 -14.50 11.26
C GLU A 13 8.66 -13.50 10.15
N VAL A 14 7.57 -13.74 9.44
CA VAL A 14 7.06 -12.82 8.41
C VAL A 14 6.73 -11.45 9.00
N VAL A 15 6.07 -11.39 10.17
CA VAL A 15 5.75 -10.12 10.83
C VAL A 15 7.02 -9.38 11.25
N CYS A 16 8.03 -10.09 11.76
CA CYS A 16 9.33 -9.48 12.09
C CYS A 16 10.01 -8.91 10.84
N ILE A 17 10.01 -9.63 9.71
CA ILE A 17 10.57 -9.13 8.45
C ILE A 17 9.81 -7.89 7.97
N MET A 18 8.48 -7.91 8.00
CA MET A 18 7.63 -6.79 7.60
C MET A 18 7.89 -5.53 8.43
N LEU A 19 8.12 -5.68 9.74
CA LEU A 19 8.43 -4.59 10.66
C LEU A 19 9.94 -4.29 10.75
N SER A 20 10.76 -4.85 9.85
CA SER A 20 12.22 -4.66 9.82
C SER A 20 12.94 -5.01 11.13
N VAL A 21 12.40 -5.97 11.89
CA VAL A 21 13.00 -6.47 13.11
C VAL A 21 14.13 -7.44 12.75
N LYS A 22 15.34 -7.15 13.23
CA LYS A 22 16.53 -7.97 12.92
C LYS A 22 16.45 -9.32 13.64
N PRO A 23 16.87 -10.42 12.97
CA PRO A 23 16.96 -11.71 13.61
C PRO A 23 18.08 -11.75 14.64
N LYS A 24 17.97 -12.68 15.59
CA LYS A 24 19.05 -13.01 16.52
C LYS A 24 19.85 -14.16 15.92
N LYS A 25 21.18 -14.00 15.80
CA LYS A 25 22.05 -15.09 15.37
C LYS A 25 22.22 -16.10 16.50
N VAL A 26 21.71 -17.32 16.32
CA VAL A 26 21.83 -18.43 17.27
C VAL A 26 22.56 -19.60 16.61
N ASN A 27 23.14 -20.49 17.41
CA ASN A 27 23.74 -21.71 16.85
C ASN A 27 22.64 -22.63 16.35
N ASP A 28 22.84 -23.23 15.18
CA ASP A 28 21.92 -24.17 14.57
C ASP A 28 21.81 -25.42 15.48
N PRO A 29 20.59 -25.82 15.91
CA PRO A 29 20.38 -27.01 16.74
C PRO A 29 20.89 -28.31 16.08
N ALA A 30 20.93 -28.36 14.75
CA ALA A 30 21.41 -29.51 13.99
C ALA A 30 22.91 -29.46 13.68
N ASN A 31 23.53 -28.28 13.72
CA ASN A 31 24.98 -28.14 13.53
C ASN A 31 25.53 -26.96 14.35
N PRO A 32 26.15 -27.20 15.52
CA PRO A 32 26.66 -26.15 16.41
C PRO A 32 27.70 -25.22 15.77
N SER A 33 28.30 -25.60 14.64
CA SER A 33 29.27 -24.79 13.91
C SER A 33 28.63 -23.76 12.96
N ARG A 34 27.32 -23.86 12.71
CA ARG A 34 26.57 -22.95 11.83
C ARG A 34 25.72 -21.98 12.64
N LYS A 35 25.74 -20.70 12.28
CA LYS A 35 24.82 -19.69 12.82
C LYS A 35 23.55 -19.63 11.97
N MET A 36 22.39 -19.65 12.61
CA MET A 36 21.07 -19.52 12.01
C MET A 36 20.41 -18.22 12.51
N ASP A 37 19.63 -17.60 11.64
CA ASP A 37 18.84 -16.41 11.97
C ASP A 37 17.56 -16.86 12.70
N ASP A 38 17.46 -16.54 13.99
CA ASP A 38 16.29 -16.80 14.82
C ASP A 38 15.42 -15.54 14.92
N TYR A 39 14.22 -15.64 14.36
CA TYR A 39 13.18 -14.63 14.48
C TYR A 39 12.23 -14.88 15.65
N TRP A 40 12.26 -16.07 16.28
CA TRP A 40 11.37 -16.36 17.39
C TRP A 40 11.67 -15.49 18.61
N THR A 41 12.93 -15.44 19.06
CA THR A 41 13.33 -14.59 20.20
C THR A 41 12.89 -13.12 20.04
N PRO A 42 13.21 -12.42 18.94
CA PRO A 42 12.78 -11.02 18.77
C PRO A 42 11.26 -10.90 18.60
N SER A 43 10.58 -11.89 18.03
CA SER A 43 9.11 -11.87 17.92
C SER A 43 8.41 -11.90 19.28
N GLN A 44 8.99 -12.54 20.30
CA GLN A 44 8.44 -12.52 21.65
C GLN A 44 8.53 -11.14 22.29
N ALA A 45 9.64 -10.43 22.07
CA ALA A 45 9.79 -9.06 22.52
C ALA A 45 8.82 -8.13 21.79
N LEU A 46 8.66 -8.33 20.48
CA LEU A 46 7.69 -7.60 19.65
C LEU A 46 6.24 -7.79 20.13
N LEU A 47 5.84 -9.02 20.47
CA LEU A 47 4.51 -9.30 21.01
C LEU A 47 4.28 -8.73 22.41
N GLY A 48 5.37 -8.50 23.17
CA GLY A 48 5.32 -7.84 24.47
C GLY A 48 5.31 -6.31 24.40
N ASP A 49 5.51 -5.73 23.22
CA ASP A 49 5.50 -4.28 23.02
C ASP A 49 4.06 -3.75 23.01
N PRO A 50 3.68 -2.84 23.93
CA PRO A 50 2.33 -2.27 23.97
C PRO A 50 1.97 -1.49 22.70
N THR A 51 2.97 -1.02 21.95
CA THR A 51 2.77 -0.28 20.68
C THR A 51 2.64 -1.18 19.46
N PHE A 52 2.76 -2.50 19.61
CA PHE A 52 2.75 -3.45 18.50
C PHE A 52 1.50 -3.31 17.62
N MET A 53 0.32 -3.19 18.23
CA MET A 53 -0.92 -3.04 17.47
C MET A 53 -0.97 -1.73 16.68
N THR A 54 -0.52 -0.63 17.29
CA THR A 54 -0.40 0.68 16.63
C THR A 54 0.54 0.60 15.42
N LYS A 55 1.69 -0.07 15.57
CA LYS A 55 2.65 -0.28 14.46
C LYS A 55 2.04 -1.05 13.28
N LEU A 56 1.13 -2.00 13.54
CA LEU A 56 0.44 -2.73 12.47
C LEU A 56 -0.65 -1.89 11.78
N GLN A 57 -1.32 -1.02 12.53
CA GLN A 57 -2.39 -0.13 12.03
C GLN A 57 -1.82 1.04 11.22
N GLU A 58 -0.73 1.63 11.70
CA GLU A 58 -0.04 2.77 11.09
C GLU A 58 1.04 2.34 10.09
N TYR A 59 1.09 1.05 9.73
CA TYR A 59 2.08 0.53 8.80
C TYR A 59 1.98 1.23 7.44
N ASP A 60 3.10 1.78 6.98
CA ASP A 60 3.18 2.46 5.68
C ASP A 60 3.13 1.45 4.53
N LYS A 61 1.91 1.02 4.22
CA LYS A 61 1.58 0.12 3.11
C LYS A 61 1.85 0.73 1.73
N ASP A 62 1.98 2.05 1.64
CA ASP A 62 2.18 2.77 0.39
C ASP A 62 3.67 2.78 -0.02
N ASN A 63 4.59 2.65 0.95
CA ASN A 63 6.03 2.67 0.73
C ASN A 63 6.77 1.44 1.31
N ILE A 64 6.24 0.23 1.09
CA ILE A 64 6.91 -0.99 1.56
C ILE A 64 8.20 -1.22 0.75
N PRO A 65 9.38 -1.34 1.40
CA PRO A 65 10.64 -1.63 0.72
C PRO A 65 10.57 -2.94 -0.09
N ALA A 66 11.03 -2.91 -1.34
CA ALA A 66 11.01 -4.09 -2.22
C ALA A 66 11.75 -5.31 -1.65
N VAL A 67 12.80 -5.06 -0.84
CA VAL A 67 13.54 -6.12 -0.14
C VAL A 67 12.66 -6.89 0.85
N ILE A 68 11.73 -6.21 1.54
CA ILE A 68 10.81 -6.83 2.50
C ILE A 68 9.81 -7.70 1.76
N ILE A 69 9.14 -7.16 0.73
CA ILE A 69 8.16 -7.92 -0.06
C ILE A 69 8.81 -9.15 -0.71
N THR A 70 10.01 -8.99 -1.27
CA THR A 70 10.74 -10.10 -1.89
C THR A 70 11.12 -11.17 -0.87
N ALA A 71 11.50 -10.78 0.35
CA ALA A 71 11.79 -11.71 1.43
C ALA A 71 10.53 -12.44 1.93
N VAL A 72 9.38 -11.79 1.98
CA VAL A 72 8.12 -12.34 2.53
C VAL A 72 7.39 -13.25 1.53
N ARG A 73 7.44 -12.96 0.23
CA ARG A 73 6.73 -13.72 -0.82
C ARG A 73 6.90 -15.25 -0.74
N PRO A 74 8.14 -15.78 -0.61
CA PRO A 74 8.34 -17.22 -0.51
C PRO A 74 7.65 -17.87 0.69
N TYR A 75 7.33 -17.11 1.75
CA TYR A 75 6.57 -17.61 2.89
C TYR A 75 5.07 -17.67 2.60
N LEU A 76 4.53 -16.71 1.85
CA LEU A 76 3.10 -16.66 1.50
C LEU A 76 2.67 -17.83 0.59
N ASP A 77 3.61 -18.37 -0.19
CA ASP A 77 3.38 -19.52 -1.08
C ASP A 77 3.52 -20.88 -0.36
N LYS A 78 4.05 -20.89 0.88
CA LYS A 78 4.22 -22.15 1.64
C LYS A 78 2.90 -22.62 2.23
N PRO A 79 2.64 -23.95 2.26
CA PRO A 79 1.45 -24.53 2.90
C PRO A 79 1.35 -24.18 4.39
N GLU A 80 2.49 -24.01 5.06
CA GLU A 80 2.58 -23.66 6.49
C GLU A 80 2.04 -22.26 6.80
N PHE A 81 1.99 -21.37 5.80
CA PHE A 81 1.41 -20.03 5.90
C PHE A 81 -0.04 -19.97 5.41
N SER A 82 -0.65 -21.11 5.07
CA SER A 82 -2.05 -21.12 4.64
C SER A 82 -2.97 -20.64 5.79
N PRO A 83 -3.90 -19.71 5.52
CA PRO A 83 -4.78 -19.17 6.56
C PRO A 83 -5.52 -20.27 7.33
N GLU A 84 -5.96 -21.34 6.67
CA GLU A 84 -6.65 -22.46 7.29
C GLU A 84 -5.77 -23.22 8.30
N LEU A 85 -4.51 -23.50 7.95
CA LEU A 85 -3.58 -24.21 8.82
C LEU A 85 -3.18 -23.32 10.00
N VAL A 86 -2.91 -22.04 9.75
CA VAL A 86 -2.60 -21.06 10.79
C VAL A 86 -3.78 -20.88 11.75
N GLN A 87 -5.02 -20.82 11.25
CA GLN A 87 -6.22 -20.68 12.09
C GLN A 87 -6.41 -21.85 13.05
N LYS A 88 -6.14 -23.08 12.58
CA LYS A 88 -6.15 -24.28 13.43
C LYS A 88 -5.09 -24.21 14.53
N ALA A 89 -3.95 -23.59 14.26
CA ALA A 89 -2.88 -23.43 15.25
C ALA A 89 -3.12 -22.26 16.23
N SER A 90 -3.59 -21.11 15.75
CA SER A 90 -3.86 -19.93 16.57
C SER A 90 -4.72 -18.90 15.84
N LYS A 91 -5.83 -18.49 16.47
CA LYS A 91 -6.72 -17.41 15.97
C LYS A 91 -6.00 -16.06 15.88
N ALA A 92 -5.09 -15.76 16.80
CA ALA A 92 -4.32 -14.52 16.78
C ALA A 92 -3.30 -14.53 15.62
N ALA A 93 -2.60 -15.66 15.42
CA ALA A 93 -1.68 -15.81 14.31
C ALA A 93 -2.40 -15.76 12.95
N PHE A 94 -3.65 -16.20 12.88
CA PHE A 94 -4.47 -16.08 11.68
C PHE A 94 -4.71 -14.62 11.27
N GLY A 95 -5.01 -13.73 12.23
CA GLY A 95 -5.14 -12.30 11.96
C GLY A 95 -3.85 -11.71 11.38
N LEU A 96 -2.70 -12.07 11.95
CA LEU A 96 -1.38 -11.63 11.47
C LEU A 96 -1.03 -12.21 10.08
N CYS A 97 -1.39 -13.47 9.83
CA CYS A 97 -1.25 -14.10 8.51
C CYS A 97 -2.08 -13.36 7.45
N GLN A 98 -3.34 -13.06 7.75
CA GLN A 98 -4.18 -12.28 6.84
C GLN A 98 -3.65 -10.86 6.62
N TRP A 99 -3.20 -10.19 7.68
CA TRP A 99 -2.59 -8.87 7.58
C TRP A 99 -1.39 -8.87 6.64
N ALA A 100 -0.46 -9.82 6.78
CA ALA A 100 0.71 -9.92 5.92
C ALA A 100 0.34 -10.17 4.44
N ARG A 101 -0.65 -11.05 4.18
CA ARG A 101 -1.17 -11.29 2.82
C ARG A 101 -1.84 -10.05 2.24
N ALA A 102 -2.59 -9.31 3.06
CA ALA A 102 -3.23 -8.07 2.63
C ALA A 102 -2.20 -7.00 2.25
N MET A 103 -1.10 -6.88 3.02
CA MET A 103 -0.02 -5.94 2.70
C MET A 103 0.69 -6.27 1.40
N GLU A 104 1.01 -7.55 1.13
CA GLU A 104 1.61 -7.96 -0.15
C GLU A 104 0.66 -7.71 -1.33
N ALA A 105 -0.61 -8.07 -1.17
CA ALA A 105 -1.62 -7.82 -2.19
C ALA A 105 -1.80 -6.31 -2.46
N TYR A 106 -1.74 -5.48 -1.42
CA TYR A 106 -1.79 -4.03 -1.53
C TYR A 106 -0.60 -3.49 -2.33
N ASP A 107 0.64 -3.85 -1.98
CA ASP A 107 1.85 -3.43 -2.69
C ASP A 107 1.77 -3.78 -4.19
N ARG A 108 1.30 -5.00 -4.51
CA ARG A 108 1.12 -5.44 -5.89
C ARG A 108 0.14 -4.56 -6.66
N VAL A 109 -0.99 -4.20 -6.05
CA VAL A 109 -2.01 -3.35 -6.68
C VAL A 109 -1.56 -1.89 -6.73
N ALA A 110 -0.93 -1.39 -5.67
CA ALA A 110 -0.44 -0.02 -5.56
C ALA A 110 0.54 0.31 -6.69
N LYS A 111 1.44 -0.62 -7.06
CA LYS A 111 2.36 -0.46 -8.20
C LYS A 111 1.66 -0.28 -9.55
N VAL A 112 0.46 -0.84 -9.72
CA VAL A 112 -0.35 -0.69 -10.94
C VAL A 112 -1.21 0.58 -10.88
N VAL A 113 -1.65 0.97 -9.69
CA VAL A 113 -2.54 2.13 -9.48
C VAL A 113 -1.78 3.44 -9.43
N ALA A 114 -0.57 3.47 -8.87
CA ALA A 114 0.29 4.66 -8.79
C ALA A 114 0.49 5.38 -10.13
N PRO A 115 0.88 4.72 -11.25
CA PRO A 115 1.02 5.40 -12.53
C PRO A 115 -0.32 5.91 -13.07
N LYS A 116 -1.43 5.26 -12.75
CA LYS A 116 -2.77 5.70 -13.17
C LYS A 116 -3.20 6.95 -12.42
N LYS A 117 -2.95 7.01 -11.11
CA LYS A 117 -3.20 8.21 -10.29
C LYS A 117 -2.36 9.40 -10.75
N ALA A 118 -1.09 9.17 -11.09
CA ALA A 118 -0.22 10.23 -11.62
C ALA A 118 -0.76 10.79 -12.95
N LYS A 119 -1.13 9.92 -13.90
CA LYS A 119 -1.75 10.34 -15.17
C LYS A 119 -3.09 11.05 -14.99
N LEU A 120 -3.89 10.60 -14.01
CA LEU A 120 -5.16 11.26 -13.69
C LEU A 120 -4.92 12.68 -13.19
N ALA A 121 -3.99 12.88 -12.26
CA ALA A 121 -3.66 14.19 -11.73
C ALA A 121 -3.13 15.15 -12.81
N GLU A 122 -2.33 14.65 -13.74
CA GLU A 122 -1.85 15.41 -14.90
C GLU A 122 -3.01 15.85 -15.82
N ALA A 123 -3.89 14.91 -16.18
CA ALA A 123 -5.05 15.20 -17.03
C ALA A 123 -6.06 16.14 -16.35
N GLU A 124 -6.26 16.01 -15.03
CA GLU A 124 -7.12 16.92 -14.26
C GLU A 124 -6.54 18.34 -14.19
N ALA A 125 -5.21 18.48 -14.09
CA ALA A 125 -4.54 19.77 -14.15
C ALA A 125 -4.69 20.43 -15.54
N GLU A 126 -4.44 19.68 -16.61
CA GLU A 126 -4.64 20.16 -17.99
C GLU A 126 -6.10 20.56 -18.25
N PHE A 127 -7.05 19.73 -17.80
CA PHE A 127 -8.47 20.01 -17.93
C PHE A 127 -8.88 21.29 -17.20
N ALA A 128 -8.34 21.53 -16.00
CA ALA A 128 -8.59 22.75 -15.25
C ALA A 128 -8.11 24.00 -16.01
N GLU A 129 -6.91 23.94 -16.61
CA GLU A 129 -6.37 25.04 -17.43
C GLU A 129 -7.22 25.30 -18.68
N LEU A 130 -7.63 24.23 -19.38
CA LEU A 130 -8.49 24.33 -20.56
C LEU A 130 -9.86 24.93 -20.23
N MET A 131 -10.44 24.57 -19.09
CA MET A 131 -11.72 25.13 -18.64
C MET A 131 -11.63 26.63 -18.36
N VAL A 132 -10.50 27.10 -17.80
CA VAL A 132 -10.24 28.54 -17.64
C VAL A 132 -10.20 29.21 -19.01
N GLY A 133 -9.42 28.70 -19.97
CA GLY A 133 -9.34 29.26 -21.32
C GLY A 133 -10.69 29.26 -22.06
N LEU A 134 -11.46 28.18 -21.94
CA LEU A 134 -12.78 28.05 -22.56
C LEU A 134 -13.78 29.05 -22.00
N SER A 135 -13.77 29.29 -20.68
CA SER A 135 -14.61 30.31 -20.06
C SER A 135 -14.29 31.72 -20.55
N ALA A 136 -13.00 32.06 -20.69
CA ALA A 136 -12.57 33.33 -21.25
C ALA A 136 -13.02 33.50 -22.70
N LYS A 137 -12.85 32.47 -23.55
CA LYS A 137 -13.29 32.53 -24.95
C LYS A 137 -14.80 32.60 -25.11
N LYS A 138 -15.57 31.94 -24.26
CA LYS A 138 -17.03 32.10 -24.23
C LYS A 138 -17.45 33.52 -23.85
N ALA A 139 -16.74 34.17 -22.92
CA ALA A 139 -17.01 35.56 -22.55
C ALA A 139 -16.70 36.53 -23.71
N GLU A 140 -15.55 36.37 -24.38
CA GLU A 140 -15.20 37.16 -25.58
C GLU A 140 -16.26 37.01 -26.68
N LEU A 141 -16.69 35.77 -26.97
CA LEU A 141 -17.70 35.51 -27.99
C LEU A 141 -19.03 36.20 -27.68
N ALA A 142 -19.51 36.10 -26.43
CA ALA A 142 -20.75 36.73 -26.01
C ALA A 142 -20.70 38.27 -26.17
N GLU A 143 -19.54 38.89 -25.93
CA GLU A 143 -19.35 40.32 -26.15
C GLU A 143 -19.43 40.70 -27.64
N VAL A 144 -18.77 39.91 -28.50
CA VAL A 144 -18.80 40.14 -29.96
C VAL A 144 -20.22 39.96 -30.51
N GLU A 145 -20.92 38.91 -30.10
CA GLU A 145 -22.32 38.66 -30.48
C GLU A 145 -23.23 39.81 -30.05
N ALA A 146 -23.06 40.34 -28.83
CA ALA A 146 -23.82 41.49 -28.35
C ALA A 146 -23.56 42.76 -29.19
N ARG A 147 -22.30 43.03 -29.54
CA ARG A 147 -21.94 44.17 -30.42
C ARG A 147 -22.54 44.02 -31.82
N LEU A 148 -22.49 42.81 -32.38
CA LEU A 148 -23.01 42.51 -33.72
C LEU A 148 -24.54 42.66 -33.76
N ALA A 149 -25.24 42.21 -32.72
CA ALA A 149 -26.67 42.43 -32.55
C ALA A 149 -27.03 43.93 -32.48
N GLN A 150 -26.26 44.73 -31.73
CA GLN A 150 -26.46 46.18 -31.66
C GLN A 150 -26.24 46.88 -33.01
N LEU A 151 -25.19 46.48 -33.75
CA LEU A 151 -24.91 47.02 -35.09
C LEU A 151 -26.03 46.68 -36.08
N ASN A 152 -26.51 45.44 -36.07
CA ASN A 152 -27.62 45.02 -36.92
C ASN A 152 -28.92 45.76 -36.60
N ALA A 153 -29.22 45.99 -35.31
CA ALA A 153 -30.39 46.77 -34.91
C ALA A 153 -30.32 48.21 -35.42
N LYS A 154 -29.15 48.87 -35.30
CA LYS A 154 -28.93 50.23 -35.81
C LYS A 154 -29.07 50.32 -37.33
N LEU A 155 -28.59 49.31 -38.07
CA LEU A 155 -28.74 49.25 -39.52
C LEU A 155 -30.21 49.11 -39.92
N ALA A 156 -30.97 48.28 -39.21
CA ALA A 156 -32.41 48.10 -39.46
C ALA A 156 -33.23 49.37 -39.20
N ASP A 157 -32.87 50.16 -38.17
CA ASP A 157 -33.53 51.44 -37.87
C ASP A 157 -33.23 52.54 -38.92
N MET A 158 -32.19 52.36 -39.75
CA MET A 158 -31.77 53.33 -40.78
C MET A 158 -32.37 53.05 -42.17
N GLN A 159 -33.13 51.97 -42.34
CA GLN A 159 -33.81 51.60 -43.60
C GLN A 159 -35.31 51.86 -43.54
#